data_AF-A0A838J308-F1
#
_entry.id   AF-A0A838J308-F1
#
_cell.length_a   1.000
_cell.length_b   1.000
_cell.length_c   1.000
_cell.angle_alpha   90.00
_cell.angle_beta   90.00
_cell.angle_gamma   90.00
#
_symmetry.space_group_name_H-M   'P 1'
#
loop_
_entity.id
_entity.type
_entity.pdbx_description
1 polymer ?
#
loop_
_entity_poly.entity_id
_entity_poly.type
_entity_poly.pdbx_seq_one_letter_code
_entity_poly.pdbx_strand_id
1 'polypeptide(L)'
;MRKDVVIRETSPVPQFTSTEEFENYLPASPLLSSRETEWQHVTVRTYHEPSELEETFFPGCSDIYLVLITSGSVQVGERQIDGPWATYSIHKGGWFLTPARGEPYAMEKAASSFLK
;
A
#
# COMPACT_ATOMS: atom_id res chain seq x y z
N MET A 1 -20.50 -9.10 -20.76
CA MET A 1 -19.88 -7.79 -20.50
C MET A 1 -18.52 -8.06 -19.89
N ARG A 2 -17.46 -8.13 -20.71
CA ARG A 2 -16.09 -8.37 -20.23
C ARG A 2 -15.60 -7.07 -19.63
N LYS A 3 -15.21 -7.07 -18.36
CA LYS A 3 -14.51 -5.93 -17.76
C LYS A 3 -13.13 -5.91 -18.38
N ASP A 4 -12.79 -4.81 -19.03
CA ASP A 4 -11.44 -4.57 -19.52
C ASP A 4 -10.50 -4.61 -18.31
N VAL A 5 -9.73 -5.69 -18.22
CA VAL A 5 -8.58 -5.75 -17.33
C VAL A 5 -7.57 -4.79 -17.94
N VAL A 6 -7.42 -3.62 -17.31
CA VAL A 6 -6.29 -2.74 -17.61
C VAL A 6 -5.06 -3.44 -17.07
N ILE A 7 -4.42 -4.25 -17.90
CA ILE A 7 -3.05 -4.70 -17.66
C ILE A 7 -2.21 -3.42 -17.79
N ARG A 8 -1.95 -2.75 -16.66
CA ARG A 8 -0.86 -1.78 -16.61
C ARG A 8 0.41 -2.57 -16.83
N GLU A 9 1.09 -2.34 -17.97
CA GLU A 9 2.46 -2.81 -18.15
C GLU A 9 3.28 -2.38 -16.93
N THR A 10 3.86 -3.36 -16.24
CA THR A 10 4.71 -3.14 -15.07
C THR A 10 5.99 -2.44 -15.53
N SER A 11 5.98 -1.11 -15.53
CA SER A 11 7.20 -0.33 -15.43
C SER A 11 8.04 -0.91 -14.27
N PRO A 12 9.35 -1.10 -14.43
CA PRO A 12 10.18 -1.64 -13.35
C PRO A 12 9.99 -0.77 -12.11
N VAL A 13 9.60 -1.39 -11.00
CA VAL A 13 9.44 -0.69 -9.73
C VAL A 13 10.80 -0.10 -9.36
N PRO A 14 10.92 1.23 -9.20
CA PRO A 14 12.20 1.83 -8.90
C PRO A 14 12.65 1.44 -7.49
N GLN A 15 13.96 1.52 -7.25
CA GLN A 15 14.50 1.25 -5.92
C GLN A 15 13.95 2.23 -4.87
N PHE A 16 13.86 3.51 -5.24
CA PHE A 16 13.30 4.55 -4.39
C PHE A 16 12.42 5.52 -5.18
N THR A 17 11.43 6.11 -4.50
CA THR A 17 10.60 7.21 -5.01
C THR A 17 10.35 8.26 -3.92
N SER A 18 9.83 9.42 -4.30
CA SER A 18 9.41 10.47 -3.35
C SER A 18 8.03 10.18 -2.77
N THR A 19 7.66 10.86 -1.67
CA THR A 19 6.31 10.75 -1.08
C THR A 19 5.20 11.16 -2.05
N GLU A 20 5.46 12.11 -2.94
CA GLU A 20 4.52 12.59 -3.96
C GLU A 20 4.30 11.56 -5.06
N GLU A 21 5.38 10.91 -5.50
CA GLU A 21 5.35 9.92 -6.57
C GLU A 21 4.92 8.54 -6.09
N PHE A 22 5.13 8.21 -4.81
CA PHE A 22 4.72 6.93 -4.21
C PHE A 22 3.23 6.63 -4.43
N GLU A 23 2.39 7.67 -4.46
CA GLU A 23 0.95 7.56 -4.71
C GLU A 23 0.63 6.87 -6.05
N ASN A 24 1.50 7.01 -7.06
CA ASN A 24 1.30 6.42 -8.38
C ASN A 24 1.42 4.88 -8.37
N TYR A 25 2.01 4.32 -7.32
CA TYR A 25 2.21 2.88 -7.10
C TYR A 25 1.15 2.27 -6.18
N LEU A 26 0.28 3.09 -5.58
CA LEU A 26 -0.79 2.59 -4.72
C LEU A 26 -1.94 2.00 -5.57
N PRO A 27 -2.56 0.90 -5.10
CA PRO A 27 -3.58 0.18 -5.87
C PRO A 27 -4.94 0.91 -5.95
N ALA A 28 -5.11 2.00 -5.19
CA ALA A 28 -6.33 2.79 -5.15
C ALA A 28 -6.01 4.28 -5.13
N SER A 29 -6.85 5.08 -5.80
CA SER A 29 -6.81 6.53 -5.68
C SER A 29 -7.30 6.97 -4.30
N PRO A 30 -6.71 8.01 -3.69
CA PRO A 30 -7.17 8.51 -2.40
C PRO A 30 -8.57 9.13 -2.51
N LEU A 31 -9.37 8.97 -1.46
CA LEU A 31 -10.65 9.66 -1.27
C LEU A 31 -10.43 11.13 -0.90
N LEU A 32 -9.43 11.36 -0.06
CA LEU A 32 -8.94 12.67 0.35
C LEU A 32 -7.42 12.63 0.34
N SER A 33 -6.79 13.70 -0.12
CA SER A 33 -5.34 13.87 -0.13
C SER A 33 -4.99 15.30 0.26
N SER A 34 -3.99 15.47 1.12
CA SER A 34 -3.44 16.78 1.46
C SER A 34 -2.48 17.29 0.38
N ARG A 35 -2.31 16.59 -0.74
CA ARG A 35 -1.37 16.96 -1.81
C ARG A 35 -1.63 18.36 -2.38
N GLU A 36 -2.90 18.75 -2.48
CA GLU A 36 -3.31 20.08 -2.98
C GLU A 36 -3.35 21.15 -1.86
N THR A 37 -2.82 20.83 -0.67
CA THR A 37 -2.71 21.78 0.45
C THR A 37 -1.29 22.32 0.55
N GLU A 38 -1.11 23.44 1.25
CA GLU A 38 0.21 24.06 1.45
C GLU A 38 1.04 23.42 2.57
N TRP A 39 0.64 22.23 3.05
CA TRP A 39 1.35 21.53 4.13
C TRP A 39 2.77 21.15 3.69
N GLN A 40 3.73 21.35 4.58
CA GLN A 40 5.15 21.02 4.33
C GLN A 40 5.54 19.78 5.12
N HIS A 41 6.38 18.94 4.52
CA HIS A 41 6.99 17.75 5.15
C HIS A 41 6.03 16.63 5.56
N VAL A 42 4.72 16.78 5.34
CA VAL A 42 3.73 15.76 5.67
C VAL A 42 2.65 15.71 4.60
N THR A 43 2.34 14.49 4.16
CA THR A 43 1.21 14.22 3.26
C THR A 43 0.28 13.22 3.92
N VAL A 44 -0.99 13.59 4.08
CA VAL A 44 -2.04 12.74 4.64
C VAL A 44 -3.01 12.37 3.55
N ARG A 45 -3.34 11.08 3.49
CA ARG A 45 -4.25 10.52 2.50
C ARG A 45 -5.20 9.54 3.18
N THR A 46 -6.40 9.41 2.64
CA THR A 46 -7.38 8.42 3.10
C THR A 46 -7.83 7.56 1.93
N TYR A 47 -8.02 6.27 2.19
CA TYR A 47 -8.34 5.29 1.17
C TYR A 47 -9.48 4.39 1.62
N HIS A 48 -10.26 3.92 0.67
CA HIS A 48 -10.94 2.63 0.81
C HIS A 48 -10.00 1.58 0.25
N GLU A 49 -9.54 0.68 1.12
CA GLU A 49 -8.69 -0.42 0.69
C GLU A 49 -9.53 -1.38 -0.20
N PRO A 50 -9.06 -1.76 -1.40
CA PRO A 50 -9.76 -2.72 -2.27
C PRO A 50 -10.14 -4.04 -1.56
N SER A 51 -11.20 -4.72 -1.99
CA SER A 51 -11.57 -6.00 -1.37
C SER A 51 -10.50 -7.08 -1.55
N GLU A 52 -9.80 -7.04 -2.67
CA GLU A 52 -8.75 -7.98 -3.08
C GLU A 52 -7.56 -7.18 -3.60
N LEU A 53 -6.35 -7.67 -3.29
CA LEU A 53 -5.10 -7.11 -3.77
C LEU A 53 -4.23 -8.27 -4.23
N GLU A 54 -4.09 -8.41 -5.55
CA GLU A 54 -3.09 -9.29 -6.15
C GLU A 54 -1.69 -8.81 -5.75
N GLU A 55 -0.69 -9.69 -5.86
CA GLU A 55 0.70 -9.35 -5.56
C GLU A 55 1.11 -8.06 -6.29
N THR A 56 1.32 -7.02 -5.49
CA THR A 56 1.62 -5.66 -5.97
C THR A 56 2.97 -5.25 -5.42
N PHE A 57 3.80 -4.70 -6.29
CA PHE A 57 5.16 -4.28 -5.97
C PHE A 57 5.21 -2.78 -5.67
N PHE A 58 5.81 -2.44 -4.54
CA PHE A 58 5.94 -1.07 -4.06
C PHE A 58 7.43 -0.68 -4.06
N PRO A 59 7.78 0.53 -4.54
CA PRO A 59 9.14 1.02 -4.43
C PRO A 59 9.47 1.36 -2.98
N GLY A 60 10.76 1.43 -2.65
CA GLY A 60 11.18 2.05 -1.40
C GLY A 60 10.74 3.51 -1.33
N CYS A 61 10.28 3.98 -0.18
CA CYS A 61 10.02 5.41 0.04
C CYS A 61 11.18 6.06 0.80
N SER A 62 11.57 7.25 0.37
CA SER A 62 12.63 8.03 1.01
C SER A 62 12.24 8.48 2.43
N ASP A 63 10.94 8.59 2.67
CA ASP A 63 10.34 9.09 3.90
C ASP A 63 9.63 7.98 4.69
N ILE A 64 9.24 8.30 5.93
CA ILE A 64 8.44 7.41 6.77
C ILE A 64 7.01 7.33 6.21
N TYR A 65 6.48 6.11 6.08
CA TYR A 65 5.08 5.89 5.74
C TYR A 65 4.33 5.29 6.92
N LEU A 66 3.25 5.94 7.35
CA LEU A 66 2.47 5.56 8.51
C LEU A 66 1.00 5.39 8.12
N VAL A 67 0.42 4.22 8.42
CA VAL A 67 -0.96 3.87 8.10
C VAL A 67 -1.74 3.57 9.38
N LEU A 68 -2.91 4.20 9.53
CA LEU A 68 -3.88 3.91 10.58
C LEU A 68 -5.10 3.21 9.98
N ILE A 69 -5.48 2.06 10.54
CA ILE A 69 -6.76 1.42 10.19
C ILE A 69 -7.88 2.10 10.98
N THR A 70 -8.72 2.88 10.31
CA THR A 70 -9.81 3.63 10.95
C THR A 70 -11.09 2.81 11.11
N SER A 71 -11.27 1.76 10.29
CA SER A 71 -12.40 0.83 10.36
C SER A 71 -12.04 -0.55 9.79
N GLY A 72 -12.80 -1.58 10.20
CA GLY A 72 -12.61 -2.95 9.72
C GLY A 72 -11.32 -3.62 10.20
N SER A 73 -10.84 -4.55 9.38
CA SER A 73 -9.59 -5.28 9.57
C SER A 73 -8.99 -5.65 8.22
N VAL A 74 -7.67 -5.80 8.18
CA VAL A 74 -6.92 -6.21 6.99
C VAL A 74 -5.97 -7.34 7.36
N GLN A 75 -5.89 -8.36 6.51
CA GLN A 75 -4.84 -9.35 6.56
C GLN A 75 -3.93 -9.13 5.36
N VAL A 76 -2.66 -8.86 5.64
CA VAL A 76 -1.66 -8.49 4.64
C VAL A 76 -0.56 -9.54 4.64
N GLY A 77 -0.19 -9.99 3.45
CA GLY A 77 1.10 -10.61 3.19
C GLY A 77 2.08 -9.53 2.72
N GLU A 78 3.27 -9.49 3.30
CA GLU A 78 4.36 -8.61 2.88
C GLU A 78 5.65 -9.42 2.75
N ARG A 79 6.49 -9.09 1.76
CA ARG A 79 7.85 -9.61 1.65
C ARG A 79 8.77 -8.57 1.03
N GLN A 80 10.05 -8.65 1.37
CA GLN A 80 11.08 -8.07 0.51
C GLN A 80 11.09 -8.77 -0.86
N ILE A 81 11.64 -8.11 -1.88
CA ILE A 81 11.84 -8.75 -3.19
C ILE A 81 12.66 -10.03 -2.99
N ASP A 82 12.16 -11.12 -3.58
CA ASP A 82 12.63 -12.51 -3.44
C ASP A 82 12.76 -13.07 -2.01
N GLY A 83 12.24 -12.36 -1.01
CA GLY A 83 12.20 -12.79 0.39
C GLY A 83 10.99 -13.67 0.72
N PRO A 84 10.95 -14.27 1.93
CA PRO A 84 9.80 -15.02 2.41
C PRO A 84 8.62 -14.09 2.74
N TRP A 85 7.39 -14.59 2.59
CA TRP A 85 6.18 -13.91 3.03
C TRP A 85 6.06 -13.86 4.54
N ALA A 86 5.76 -12.68 5.07
CA ALA A 86 5.27 -12.46 6.42
C ALA A 86 3.80 -12.07 6.33
N THR A 87 2.94 -12.67 7.16
CA THR A 87 1.51 -12.33 7.20
C THR A 87 1.15 -11.73 8.54
N TYR A 88 0.38 -10.64 8.52
CA TYR A 88 -0.12 -10.00 9.74
C TYR A 88 -1.56 -9.51 9.56
N SER A 89 -2.28 -9.45 10.69
CA SER A 89 -3.66 -8.95 10.75
C SER A 89 -3.68 -7.65 11.55
N ILE A 90 -4.18 -6.58 10.92
CA ILE A 90 -4.32 -5.26 11.55
C ILE A 90 -5.80 -4.93 11.64
N HIS A 91 -6.24 -4.50 12.81
CA HIS A 91 -7.63 -4.17 13.09
C HIS A 91 -7.77 -2.66 13.28
N LYS A 92 -9.01 -2.17 13.33
CA LYS A 92 -9.31 -0.79 13.71
C LYS A 92 -8.48 -0.32 14.92
N GLY A 93 -7.83 0.83 14.77
CA GLY A 93 -6.93 1.43 15.75
C GLY A 93 -5.48 0.96 15.67
N GLY A 94 -5.20 -0.06 14.85
CA GLY A 94 -3.85 -0.54 14.59
C GLY A 94 -3.08 0.39 13.63
N TRP A 95 -1.76 0.41 13.83
CA TRP A 95 -0.82 1.19 13.04
C TRP A 95 0.14 0.28 12.30
N PHE A 96 0.51 0.68 11.08
CA PHE A 96 1.60 0.09 10.31
C PHE A 96 2.62 1.18 9.99
N LEU A 97 3.90 0.87 10.19
CA LEU A 97 5.01 1.79 9.98
C LEU A 97 5.99 1.17 8.99
N THR A 98 6.18 1.82 7.85
CA THR A 98 7.31 1.57 6.97
C THR A 98 8.39 2.59 7.27
N PRO A 99 9.60 2.18 7.69
CA PRO A 99 10.69 3.10 7.97
C PRO A 99 11.16 3.81 6.70
N ALA A 100 11.71 5.01 6.87
CA ALA A 100 12.35 5.75 5.79
C ALA A 100 13.48 4.92 5.16
N ARG A 101 13.63 5.05 3.84
CA ARG A 101 14.60 4.28 3.04
C ARG A 101 14.41 2.77 3.15
N GLY A 102 13.17 2.31 3.31
CA GLY A 102 12.84 0.90 3.17
C GLY A 102 13.19 0.39 1.76
N GLU A 103 13.57 -0.87 1.66
CA GLU A 103 13.77 -1.54 0.37
C GLU A 103 12.42 -1.74 -0.34
N PRO A 104 12.41 -1.87 -1.69
CA PRO A 104 11.23 -2.31 -2.41
C PRO A 104 10.67 -3.62 -1.83
N TYR A 105 9.34 -3.73 -1.85
CA TYR A 105 8.63 -4.84 -1.25
C TYR A 105 7.41 -5.22 -2.07
N ALA A 106 6.94 -6.45 -1.89
CA ALA A 106 5.69 -6.91 -2.44
C ALA A 106 4.65 -7.03 -1.32
N MET A 107 3.41 -6.68 -1.63
CA MET A 107 2.27 -6.89 -0.75
C MET A 107 1.15 -7.60 -1.49
N GLU A 108 0.43 -8.45 -0.77
CA GLU A 108 -0.81 -9.06 -1.19
C GLU A 108 -1.84 -8.98 -0.06
N LYS A 109 -3.12 -9.01 -0.42
CA LYS A 109 -4.16 -9.29 0.58
C LYS A 109 -4.32 -10.78 0.73
N ALA A 110 -4.00 -11.29 1.91
CA ALA A 110 -4.33 -12.66 2.24
C ALA A 110 -5.86 -12.80 2.31
N ALA A 111 -6.40 -13.81 1.65
CA ALA A 111 -7.83 -14.12 1.72
C ALA A 111 -8.24 -14.26 3.18
N SER A 112 -9.22 -13.46 3.62
CA SER A 112 -9.80 -13.60 4.95
C SER A 112 -10.44 -14.97 5.04
N SER A 113 -9.80 -15.91 5.75
CA SER A 113 -10.43 -17.18 6.08
C SER A 113 -11.56 -16.91 7.07
N PHE A 114 -12.76 -16.69 6.55
CA PHE A 114 -13.97 -16.83 7.36
C PHE A 114 -14.09 -18.32 7.66
N LEU A 115 -13.71 -18.72 8.87
CA LEU A 115 -14.21 -19.97 9.43
C LEU A 115 -15.75 -19.86 9.42
N LYS A 116 -16.39 -20.72 8.62
CA LYS A 116 -17.83 -20.95 8.65
C LYS A 116 -18.24 -21.61 9.95
#